data_AF-A0A2D4ICP2-F1
#
_entry.id   AF-A0A2D4ICP2-F1
#
_cell.length_a   1.000
_cell.length_b   1.000
_cell.length_c   1.000
_cell.angle_alpha   90.00
_cell.angle_beta   90.00
_cell.angle_gamma   90.00
#
_symmetry.space_group_name_H-M   'P 1'
#
loop_
_entity.id
_entity.type
_entity.pdbx_description
1 polymer ?
#
loop_
_entity_poly.entity_id
_entity_poly.type
_entity_poly.pdbx_seq_one_letter_code
_entity_poly.pdbx_strand_id
1 'polypeptide(L)'
;KLMDLQLSDSNFRRHILLQYLILFQYLKGQVKFKSSNFILTDEQSLWIEATTKQVYQLLSENPPDGKRFSKMVEHILNTEENWNTWKNEGCPSFVKERLCV
;
A
#
# COMPACT_ATOMS: atom_id res chain seq x y z
N LYS A 1 -28.43 5.56 -8.82
CA LYS A 1 -28.43 6.37 -10.07
C LYS A 1 -27.12 7.12 -10.30
N LEU A 2 -26.51 7.81 -9.33
CA LEU A 2 -25.16 8.41 -9.52
C LEU A 2 -24.01 7.42 -9.23
N MET A 3 -24.18 6.55 -8.24
CA MET A 3 -23.18 5.53 -7.87
C MET A 3 -22.84 4.60 -9.04
N ASP A 4 -23.84 4.22 -9.84
CA ASP A 4 -23.67 3.32 -10.99
C ASP A 4 -22.80 3.98 -12.09
N LEU A 5 -22.96 5.29 -12.29
CA LEU A 5 -22.13 6.09 -13.19
C LEU A 5 -20.69 6.21 -12.67
N GLN A 6 -20.52 6.41 -11.36
CA GLN A 6 -19.20 6.49 -10.73
C GLN A 6 -18.46 5.14 -10.79
N LEU A 7 -19.15 4.02 -10.61
CA LEU A 7 -18.57 2.68 -10.73
C LEU A 7 -18.19 2.32 -12.17
N SER A 8 -18.85 2.94 -13.15
CA SER A 8 -18.50 2.81 -14.57
C SER A 8 -17.18 3.51 -14.91
N ASP A 9 -16.82 4.56 -14.16
CA ASP A 9 -15.57 5.31 -14.32
C ASP A 9 -14.36 4.47 -13.88
N SER A 10 -13.38 4.31 -14.78
CA SER A 10 -12.16 3.54 -14.52
C SER A 10 -11.25 4.22 -13.50
N ASN A 11 -11.19 5.54 -13.47
CA ASN A 11 -10.44 6.31 -12.48
C ASN A 11 -11.05 6.16 -11.10
N PHE A 12 -12.38 6.25 -10.96
CA PHE A 12 -13.01 6.06 -9.65
C PHE A 12 -12.69 4.67 -9.08
N ARG A 13 -12.78 3.62 -9.92
CA ARG A 13 -12.35 2.26 -9.53
C ARG A 13 -10.89 2.19 -9.10
N ARG A 14 -9.97 2.87 -9.79
CA ARG A 14 -8.55 2.95 -9.38
C ARG A 14 -8.37 3.57 -8.00
N HIS A 15 -9.09 4.65 -7.69
CA HIS A 15 -9.00 5.30 -6.38
C HIS A 15 -9.44 4.37 -5.27
N ILE A 16 -10.57 3.67 -5.44
CA ILE A 16 -11.07 2.71 -4.45
C ILE A 16 -10.07 1.56 -4.25
N LEU A 17 -9.57 0.97 -5.34
CA LEU A 17 -8.60 -0.12 -5.27
C LEU A 17 -7.28 0.31 -4.62
N LEU A 18 -6.80 1.53 -4.90
CA LEU A 18 -5.62 2.10 -4.25
C LEU A 18 -5.85 2.30 -2.75
N GLN A 19 -7.02 2.80 -2.34
CA GLN A 19 -7.38 2.95 -0.93
C GLN A 19 -7.37 1.60 -0.19
N TYR A 20 -7.84 0.52 -0.83
CA TYR A 20 -7.74 -0.82 -0.26
C TYR A 20 -6.28 -1.25 -0.05
N LEU A 21 -5.39 -1.02 -1.03
CA LEU A 21 -3.98 -1.38 -0.90
C LEU A 21 -3.28 -0.62 0.23
N ILE A 22 -3.52 0.69 0.35
CA ILE A 22 -2.99 1.52 1.43
C ILE A 22 -3.51 1.02 2.79
N LEU A 23 -4.79 0.68 2.88
CA LEU A 23 -5.38 0.13 4.11
C LEU A 23 -4.75 -1.22 4.47
N PHE A 24 -4.57 -2.13 3.51
CA PHE A 24 -3.96 -3.44 3.75
C PHE A 24 -2.50 -3.32 4.18
N GLN A 25 -1.72 -2.47 3.52
CA GLN A 25 -0.35 -2.18 3.95
C GLN A 25 -0.32 -1.57 5.35
N TYR A 26 -1.23 -0.64 5.65
CA TYR A 26 -1.34 -0.08 6.99
C TYR A 26 -1.66 -1.19 8.00
N LEU A 27 -2.65 -2.04 7.77
CA LEU A 27 -3.04 -3.11 8.70
C LEU A 27 -1.88 -4.08 8.97
N LYS A 28 -1.13 -4.49 7.94
CA LYS A 28 0.04 -5.38 8.08
C LYS A 28 1.26 -4.68 8.67
N GLY A 29 1.42 -3.38 8.43
CA GLY A 29 2.57 -2.60 8.85
C GLY A 29 2.65 -2.47 10.37
N GLN A 30 3.81 -2.80 10.92
CA GLN A 30 4.18 -2.46 12.29
C GLN A 30 4.62 -1.00 12.29
N VAL A 31 4.03 -0.19 13.17
CA VAL A 31 4.48 1.19 13.41
C VAL A 31 4.73 1.35 14.89
N LYS A 32 5.80 2.05 15.26
CA LYS A 32 6.25 2.26 16.65
C LYS A 32 5.15 2.82 17.58
N PHE A 33 4.12 3.45 17.00
CA PHE A 33 2.99 4.05 17.71
C PHE A 33 1.69 3.24 17.64
N LYS A 34 1.67 2.07 16.97
CA LYS A 34 0.53 1.16 17.05
C LYS A 34 0.55 0.44 18.39
N SER A 35 -0.61 0.39 19.04
CA SER A 35 -0.78 -0.41 20.25
C SER A 35 -0.55 -1.89 19.93
N SER A 36 0.13 -2.60 20.84
CA SER A 36 0.35 -4.05 20.79
C SER A 36 -0.95 -4.86 20.77
N ASN A 37 -2.10 -4.23 21.03
CA ASN A 37 -3.40 -4.87 21.02
C ASN A 37 -4.04 -4.96 19.62
N PHE A 38 -3.44 -4.32 18.60
CA PHE A 38 -3.93 -4.37 17.22
C PHE A 38 -3.24 -5.50 16.43
N ILE A 39 -3.54 -6.75 16.81
CA ILE A 39 -3.01 -7.96 16.18
C ILE A 39 -4.06 -8.50 15.22
N LEU A 40 -3.64 -8.81 13.99
CA LEU A 40 -4.46 -9.54 13.03
C LEU A 40 -4.40 -11.04 13.35
N THR A 41 -5.53 -11.73 13.26
CA THR A 41 -5.50 -13.20 13.29
C THR A 41 -4.84 -13.75 12.03
N ASP A 42 -4.41 -15.02 12.07
CA ASP A 42 -3.85 -15.69 10.89
C ASP A 42 -4.85 -15.73 9.74
N GLU A 43 -6.12 -15.99 10.04
CA GLU A 43 -7.21 -15.98 9.06
C GLU A 43 -7.38 -14.60 8.41
N GLN A 44 -7.36 -13.52 9.20
CA GLN A 44 -7.44 -12.16 8.69
C GLN A 44 -6.22 -11.82 7.82
N SER A 45 -5.03 -12.26 8.21
CA SER A 45 -3.80 -12.04 7.46
C SER A 45 -3.83 -12.75 6.11
N LEU A 46 -4.28 -14.01 6.07
CA LEU A 46 -4.48 -14.77 4.83
C LEU A 46 -5.53 -14.13 3.94
N TRP A 47 -6.64 -13.65 4.53
CA TRP A 47 -7.69 -12.94 3.78
C TRP A 47 -7.15 -11.64 3.16
N ILE A 48 -6.36 -10.85 3.90
CA ILE A 48 -5.72 -9.64 3.38
C ILE A 48 -4.79 -9.98 2.21
N GLU A 49 -4.01 -11.06 2.30
CA GLU A 49 -3.11 -11.48 1.22
C GLU A 49 -3.85 -11.92 -0.03
N ALA A 50 -4.89 -12.75 0.12
CA ALA A 50 -5.74 -13.17 -0.98
C ALA A 50 -6.43 -11.97 -1.66
N THR A 51 -6.98 -11.05 -0.86
CA THR A 51 -7.68 -9.87 -1.36
C THR A 51 -6.71 -8.88 -2.01
N THR A 52 -5.50 -8.72 -1.48
CA THR A 52 -4.45 -7.90 -2.10
C THR A 52 -4.11 -8.40 -3.50
N LYS A 53 -3.96 -9.72 -3.69
CA LYS A 53 -3.73 -10.31 -5.02
C LYS A 53 -4.88 -10.01 -5.99
N GLN A 54 -6.12 -10.13 -5.53
CA GLN A 54 -7.30 -9.79 -6.32
C GLN A 54 -7.34 -8.31 -6.71
N VAL A 55 -7.01 -7.40 -5.79
CA VAL A 55 -6.97 -5.96 -6.07
C VAL A 55 -5.92 -5.62 -7.13
N TYR A 56 -4.72 -6.21 -7.06
CA TYR A 56 -3.70 -6.03 -8.09
C TYR A 56 -4.14 -6.58 -9.46
N GLN A 57 -4.82 -7.72 -9.48
CA GLN A 57 -5.41 -8.27 -10.70
C GLN A 57 -6.42 -7.28 -11.32
N LEU A 58 -7.37 -6.79 -10.51
CA LEU A 58 -8.39 -5.82 -10.96
C LEU A 58 -7.77 -4.51 -11.46
N LEU A 59 -6.73 -4.00 -10.79
CA LEU A 59 -5.97 -2.83 -11.26
C LEU A 59 -5.30 -3.09 -12.61
N SER A 60 -4.78 -4.30 -12.82
CA SER A 60 -4.10 -4.66 -14.07
C SER A 60 -5.05 -4.79 -15.26
N GLU A 61 -6.29 -5.19 -15.00
CA GLU A 61 -7.38 -5.31 -15.96
C GLU A 61 -8.05 -3.97 -16.29
N ASN A 62 -7.77 -2.91 -15.51
CA ASN A 62 -8.42 -1.61 -15.61
C ASN A 62 -7.79 -0.70 -16.70
N PRO A 63 -8.49 -0.36 -17.80
CA PRO A 63 -7.94 0.50 -18.86
C PRO A 63 -7.93 1.99 -18.48
N PRO A 64 -7.02 2.81 -19.05
CA PRO A 64 -5.89 2.46 -19.93
C PRO A 64 -4.61 2.10 -19.15
N ASP A 65 -3.75 1.24 -19.71
CA ASP A 65 -2.44 0.88 -19.13
C ASP A 65 -2.46 0.30 -17.69
N GLY A 66 -3.49 -0.49 -17.34
CA GLY A 66 -3.64 -1.09 -16.01
C GLY A 66 -2.38 -1.78 -15.49
N LYS A 67 -1.67 -2.56 -16.33
CA LYS A 67 -0.39 -3.19 -15.95
C LYS A 67 0.70 -2.21 -15.54
N ARG A 68 0.82 -1.07 -16.24
CA ARG A 68 1.80 -0.02 -15.92
C ARG A 68 1.41 0.66 -14.61
N PHE A 69 0.12 0.96 -14.44
CA PHE A 69 -0.41 1.53 -13.21
C PHE A 69 -0.17 0.61 -12.01
N SER A 70 -0.46 -0.70 -12.12
CA SER A 70 -0.21 -1.67 -11.04
C SER A 70 1.26 -1.71 -10.62
N LYS A 71 2.20 -1.72 -11.58
CA LYS A 71 3.64 -1.67 -11.28
C LYS A 71 4.07 -0.38 -10.59
N MET A 72 3.49 0.75 -11.01
CA MET A 72 3.75 2.04 -10.37
C MET A 72 3.25 2.04 -8.92
N VAL A 73 2.05 1.52 -8.68
CA VAL A 73 1.48 1.40 -7.33
C VAL A 73 2.32 0.49 -6.45
N GLU A 74 2.75 -0.66 -6.97
CA GLU A 74 3.67 -1.58 -6.26
C GLU A 74 4.97 -0.88 -5.84
N HIS A 75 5.56 -0.09 -6.75
CA HIS A 75 6.76 0.69 -6.45
C HIS A 75 6.52 1.76 -5.37
N ILE A 76 5.41 2.50 -5.46
CA ILE A 76 5.04 3.53 -4.47
C ILE A 76 4.85 2.89 -3.09
N LEU A 77 4.12 1.79 -3.00
CA LEU A 77 3.86 1.10 -1.73
C LEU A 77 5.15 0.54 -1.11
N ASN A 78 6.08 0.05 -1.92
CA ASN A 78 7.42 -0.34 -1.46
C ASN A 78 8.22 0.88 -0.93
N THR A 79 8.16 2.03 -1.59
CA THR A 79 8.78 3.25 -1.05
C THR A 79 8.15 3.72 0.26
N GLU A 80 6.83 3.55 0.44
CA GLU A 80 6.14 3.82 1.70
C GLU A 80 6.57 2.85 2.81
N GLU A 81 6.78 1.57 2.50
CA GLU A 81 7.30 0.59 3.45
C GLU A 81 8.72 0.98 3.92
N ASN A 82 9.59 1.37 3.00
CA ASN A 82 10.93 1.87 3.33
C ASN A 82 10.86 3.12 4.24
N TRP A 83 9.94 4.05 3.94
CA TRP A 83 9.72 5.24 4.76
C TRP A 83 9.21 4.90 6.17
N ASN A 84 8.29 3.93 6.28
CA ASN A 84 7.79 3.45 7.57
C ASN A 84 8.91 2.81 8.39
N THR A 85 9.75 1.98 7.78
CA THR A 85 10.91 1.36 8.43
C THR A 85 11.89 2.41 8.94
N TRP A 86 12.30 3.35 8.09
CA TRP A 86 13.17 4.47 8.49
C TRP A 86 12.61 5.27 9.67
N LYS A 87 11.30 5.55 9.65
CA LYS A 87 10.61 6.24 10.75
C LYS A 87 10.58 5.41 12.03
N ASN A 88 10.34 4.11 11.93
CA ASN A 88 10.33 3.19 13.07
C ASN A 88 11.71 3.06 13.74
N GLU A 89 12.78 3.11 12.95
CA GLU A 89 14.17 3.12 13.41
C GLU A 89 14.58 4.44 14.10
N GLY A 90 13.68 5.43 14.19
CA GLY A 90 13.95 6.70 14.84
C GLY A 90 14.55 7.75 13.92
N CYS A 91 14.28 7.65 12.61
CA CYS A 91 14.69 8.62 11.60
C CYS A 91 16.22 8.83 11.53
N PRO A 92 17.02 7.78 11.25
CA PRO A 92 18.47 7.91 11.16
C PRO A 92 18.87 8.94 10.10
N SER A 93 19.92 9.71 10.39
CA SER A 93 20.42 10.73 9.47
C SER A 93 20.88 10.12 8.15
N PHE A 94 20.46 10.70 7.03
CA PHE A 94 20.97 10.36 5.70
C PHE A 94 22.35 10.99 5.42
N VAL A 95 22.84 11.84 6.31
CA VAL A 95 24.14 12.51 6.16
C VAL A 95 25.23 11.49 6.49
N LYS A 96 25.96 11.03 5.47
CA LYS A 96 27.22 10.33 5.68
C LYS A 96 28.19 11.31 6.34
N GLU A 97 28.70 10.96 7.52
CA GLU A 97 29.82 11.67 8.13
C GLU A 97 30.95 11.75 7.09
N ARG A 98 31.38 12.97 6.75
CA ARG A 98 32.60 13.13 5.96
C ARG A 98 33.72 12.63 6.85
N LEU A 99 34.35 11.52 6.47
CA LEU A 99 35.62 11.11 7.05
C LEU A 99 36.60 12.26 6.83
N CYS A 100 36.94 12.97 7.90
CA CYS A 100 38.06 13.89 7.91
C CYS A 100 39.33 13.03 7.75
N VAL A 101 39.92 13.10 6.55
CA VAL A 101 41.27 12.59 6.27
C VAL A 101 42.25 13.74 6.43
#